data_AF-A0A962P0L5-F1
#
_entry.id   AF-A0A962P0L5-F1
#
_cell.length_a   1.000
_cell.length_b   1.000
_cell.length_c   1.000
_cell.angle_alpha   90.00
_cell.angle_beta   90.00
_cell.angle_gamma   90.00
#
_symmetry.space_group_name_H-M   'P 1'
#
loop_
_entity.id
_entity.type
_entity.pdbx_description
1 polymer ?
#
loop_
_entity_poly.entity_id
_entity_poly.type
_entity_poly.pdbx_seq_one_letter_code
_entity_poly.pdbx_strand_id
1 'polypeptide(L)' 'RFKITEEDWRNREKWDDYVHAVGDMVERTSTDIAPWTLVEANNKYYARIKILKTLCEAIEKVLD' A
#
# COMPACT_ATOMS: atom_id res chain seq x y z
N ARG A 1 -16.62 -0.76 -18.67
CA ARG A 1 -17.12 -0.63 -17.28
C ARG A 1 -17.20 -2.04 -16.69
N PHE A 2 -16.08 -2.59 -16.24
CA PHE A 2 -15.98 -4.01 -15.82
C PHE A 2 -15.30 -4.21 -14.46
N LYS A 3 -14.67 -3.15 -13.92
CA LYS A 3 -13.92 -3.18 -12.66
C LYS A 3 -14.71 -2.72 -11.44
N ILE A 4 -15.91 -2.16 -11.64
CA ILE A 4 -16.77 -1.68 -10.56
C ILE A 4 -17.91 -2.67 -10.39
N THR A 5 -18.14 -3.08 -9.15
CA THR A 5 -19.07 -4.12 -8.72
C THR A 5 -19.86 -3.63 -7.50
N GLU A 6 -20.88 -4.41 -7.09
CA GLU A 6 -21.63 -4.13 -5.86
C GLU A 6 -20.76 -4.17 -4.60
N GLU A 7 -19.67 -4.95 -4.64
CA GLU A 7 -18.75 -5.05 -3.51
C GLU A 7 -17.99 -3.74 -3.24
N ASP A 8 -17.69 -2.95 -4.28
CA ASP A 8 -17.02 -1.65 -4.11
C ASP A 8 -17.86 -0.68 -3.27
N TRP A 9 -19.19 -0.72 -3.41
CA TRP A 9 -20.11 0.12 -2.63
C TRP A 9 -20.19 -0.35 -1.17
N ARG A 10 -20.37 -1.65 -0.94
CA ARG A 10 -20.32 -2.25 0.40
C ARG A 10 -19.01 -1.94 1.12
N ASN A 11 -17.88 -2.04 0.42
CA ASN A 11 -16.57 -1.78 1.01
C ASN A 11 -16.38 -0.30 1.32
N ARG A 12 -16.95 0.60 0.49
CA ARG A 12 -16.92 2.04 0.72
C ARG A 12 -17.72 2.46 1.96
N GLU A 13 -18.83 1.80 2.25
CA GLU A 13 -19.61 2.02 3.49
C GLU A 13 -18.81 1.66 4.75
N LYS A 14 -17.81 0.77 4.63
CA LYS A 14 -16.95 0.31 5.73
C LYS A 14 -15.59 1.01 5.78
N TRP A 15 -15.51 2.23 5.26
CA TRP A 15 -14.24 2.94 5.14
C TRP A 15 -13.48 3.01 6.48
N ASP A 16 -14.15 3.41 7.55
CA ASP A 16 -13.51 3.58 8.86
C ASP A 16 -12.97 2.25 9.42
N ASP A 17 -13.71 1.15 9.25
CA ASP A 17 -13.27 -0.19 9.64
C ASP A 17 -12.01 -0.62 8.86
N TYR A 18 -11.95 -0.32 7.56
CA TYR A 18 -10.76 -0.61 6.76
C TYR A 18 -9.55 0.23 7.16
N VAL A 19 -9.75 1.50 7.56
CA VAL A 19 -8.65 2.34 8.08
C VAL A 19 -8.04 1.71 9.32
N HIS A 20 -8.86 1.27 10.27
CA HIS A 20 -8.39 0.59 11.48
C HIS A 20 -7.71 -0.74 11.15
N ALA A 21 -8.32 -1.58 10.32
CA ALA A 21 -7.77 -2.89 9.97
C ALA A 21 -6.41 -2.79 9.25
N VAL A 22 -6.22 -1.81 8.36
CA VAL A 22 -4.93 -1.56 7.69
C VAL A 22 -3.90 -1.05 8.70
N GLY A 23 -4.29 -0.18 9.63
CA GLY A 23 -3.42 0.27 10.72
C GLY A 23 -2.90 -0.90 11.56
N ASP A 24 -3.81 -1.73 12.08
CA ASP A 24 -3.49 -2.93 12.86
C ASP A 24 -2.61 -3.90 12.07
N MET A 25 -2.88 -4.10 10.77
CA MET A 25 -2.09 -4.97 9.91
C MET A 25 -0.65 -4.46 9.79
N VAL A 26 -0.46 -3.18 9.48
CA VAL A 26 0.88 -2.61 9.31
C VAL A 26 1.66 -2.63 10.64
N GLU A 27 1.01 -2.26 11.74
CA GLU A 27 1.61 -2.28 13.08
C GLU A 27 2.10 -3.68 13.47
N ARG A 28 1.28 -4.71 13.22
CA ARG A 28 1.56 -6.08 13.68
C ARG A 28 2.47 -6.88 12.74
N THR A 29 2.59 -6.47 11.48
CA THR A 29 3.26 -7.30 10.46
C THR A 29 4.43 -6.60 9.77
N SER A 30 4.65 -5.31 9.98
CA SER A 30 5.86 -4.64 9.51
C SER A 30 7.04 -5.02 10.40
N THR A 31 7.95 -5.84 9.88
CA THR A 31 9.12 -6.36 10.63
C THR A 31 10.42 -5.90 10.01
N ASP A 32 11.53 -6.03 10.73
CA ASP A 32 12.86 -5.61 10.26
C ASP A 32 13.28 -6.30 8.96
N ILE A 33 12.94 -7.58 8.80
CA ILE A 33 13.29 -8.37 7.61
C ILE A 33 12.25 -8.26 6.48
N ALA A 34 11.06 -7.72 6.77
CA ALA A 34 9.96 -7.56 5.82
C ALA A 34 9.13 -6.31 6.18
N PRO A 35 9.65 -5.10 5.93
CA PRO A 35 8.97 -3.87 6.29
C PRO A 35 7.87 -3.51 5.27
N TRP A 36 6.76 -2.96 5.74
CA TRP A 36 5.77 -2.31 4.88
C TRP A 36 6.23 -0.91 4.48
N THR A 37 6.02 -0.53 3.21
CA THR A 37 6.27 0.83 2.72
C THR A 37 4.95 1.57 2.46
N LEU A 38 4.75 2.72 3.11
CA LEU A 38 3.58 3.58 2.85
C LEU A 38 3.76 4.41 1.57
N VAL A 39 2.78 4.33 0.66
CA VAL A 39 2.77 5.06 -0.62
C VAL A 39 1.51 5.91 -0.74
N GLU A 40 1.68 7.24 -0.82
CA GLU A 40 0.58 8.19 -0.97
C GLU A 40 0.05 8.15 -2.41
N ALA A 41 -1.10 7.51 -2.60
CA ALA A 41 -1.60 7.15 -3.93
C ALA A 41 -2.64 8.10 -4.55
N ASN A 42 -2.90 9.26 -3.93
CA ASN A 42 -3.85 10.24 -4.47
C ASN A 42 -3.45 10.75 -5.87
N ASN A 43 -2.16 10.89 -6.14
CA ASN A 43 -1.62 11.11 -7.48
C ASN A 43 -0.97 9.82 -8.01
N LYS A 44 -1.54 9.25 -9.08
CA LYS A 44 -1.09 7.98 -9.66
C LYS A 44 0.34 8.04 -10.23
N TYR A 45 0.76 9.16 -10.81
CA TYR A 45 2.10 9.30 -11.37
C TYR A 45 3.16 9.35 -10.28
N TYR A 46 2.89 10.12 -9.22
CA TYR A 46 3.74 10.18 -8.05
C TYR A 46 3.92 8.80 -7.41
N ALA A 47 2.81 8.09 -7.14
CA ALA A 47 2.85 6.77 -6.52
C ALA A 47 3.67 5.76 -7.32
N ARG A 48 3.51 5.74 -8.65
CA ARG A 48 4.30 4.87 -9.54
C ARG A 48 5.80 5.14 -9.44
N ILE A 49 6.19 6.41 -9.41
CA ILE A 49 7.61 6.79 -9.28
C ILE A 49 8.14 6.40 -7.90
N LYS A 50 7.39 6.67 -6.82
CA LYS A 50 7.79 6.30 -5.45
C LYS A 50 8.02 4.79 -5.33
N ILE A 51 7.08 3.98 -5.82
CA ILE A 51 7.19 2.51 -5.81
C ILE A 51 8.46 2.04 -6.54
N LEU A 52 8.69 2.52 -7.77
CA LEU A 52 9.85 2.10 -8.55
C LEU A 52 11.17 2.49 -7.89
N LYS A 53 11.26 3.71 -7.33
CA LYS A 53 12.45 4.16 -6.59
C LYS A 53 12.72 3.30 -5.37
N THR A 54 11.71 3.07 -4.53
CA THR A 54 11.85 2.24 -3.33
C THR A 54 12.30 0.82 -3.67
N LEU A 55 11.79 0.24 -4.76
CA LEU A 55 12.21 -1.07 -5.21
C LEU A 55 13.68 -1.09 -5.67
N CYS A 56 14.09 -0.13 -6.50
CA CYS A 56 15.49 -0.03 -6.95
C CYS A 56 16.44 0.14 -5.76
N GLU A 57 16.15 1.07 -4.84
CA GLU A 57 16.96 1.30 -3.64
C GLU A 57 17.10 0.05 -2.77
N ALA A 58 16.03 -0.76 -2.65
CA ALA A 58 16.08 -2.01 -1.89
C ALA A 58 16.96 -3.08 -2.56
N ILE A 59 16.94 -3.15 -3.89
CA ILE A 59 17.77 -4.08 -4.67
C ILE A 59 19.24 -3.63 -4.66
N GLU A 60 19.51 -2.34 -4.83
CA GLU A 60 20.88 -1.80 -4.82
C GLU A 60 21.58 -2.07 -3.48
N LYS A 61 20.87 -1.87 -2.35
CA LYS A 61 21.40 -2.13 -1.00
C LYS A 61 21.87 -3.57 -0.74
N VAL A 62 21.40 -4.55 -1.50
CA VAL A 62 21.81 -5.96 -1.34
C VAL A 62 22.85 -6.39 -2.39
N LEU A 63 23.10 -5.55 -3.40
CA LEU A 63 24.11 -5.80 -4.44
C LEU A 63 25.45 -5.13 -4.13
N ASP A 64 25.43 -4.01 -3.40
CA ASP A 64 26.61 -3.37 -2.82
C ASP A 64 27.18 -4.16 -1.62
#